data_AF-A0A662W1S9-F1
#
_entry.id   AF-A0A662W1S9-F1
#
_cell.length_a   1.000
_cell.length_b   1.000
_cell.length_c   1.000
_cell.angle_alpha   90.00
_cell.angle_beta   90.00
_cell.angle_gamma   90.00
#
_symmetry.space_group_name_H-M   'P 1'
#
loop_
_entity.id
_entity.type
_entity.pdbx_description
1 polymer ?
#
loop_
_entity_poly.entity_id
_entity_poly.type
_entity_poly.pdbx_seq_one_letter_code
_entity_poly.pdbx_strand_id
1 'polypeptide(L)'
;MFRVWYSTEDLAHWLVSNTLLSNYPHDFERLAESDASNPNRFHRMPGHLKNILYLDAPDIIIEKDGDPVVAVEISKEAGTGHNSFQRFARIAAAVENGVPAMYIYPEATFITRQSSQRWDRINPNIFYAMERLMQIYNIPALLFYYPTYYRTHRTTCPPNPVQKGLRNDLTFPSAPDANDQEMRSFFDTINLIIQRSLRGSNPLPLINERLIVNRRNWMQTEYVNKGGPNRRWSPDTSTITFPTAALINYLRQFVPPGYMFGDLLTSRDVTVAYQVDARFRGDPYPGALAALDYMRCRVGKTYEDRDKNLVLVWGRVQYNPSEQKISITSSKGSSINDFVSALSSVRSASKCLLGIGTFTSLRGIDIPRYYMQARYGCTFTKVKHVRVYSFFADAILFPDGAVWREG
;
A
#
# COMPACT_ATOMS: atom_id res chain seq x y z
N MET A 1 -6.38 -27.64 6.90
CA MET A 1 -4.93 -27.42 6.85
C MET A 1 -4.66 -25.93 6.67
N PHE A 2 -3.69 -25.38 7.40
CA PHE A 2 -3.23 -24.01 7.19
C PHE A 2 -2.11 -23.97 6.14
N ARG A 3 -1.92 -22.82 5.52
CA ARG A 3 -0.76 -22.53 4.68
C ARG A 3 -0.25 -21.13 4.98
N VAL A 4 1.06 -21.01 5.17
CA VAL A 4 1.75 -19.74 5.40
C VAL A 4 2.50 -19.37 4.13
N TRP A 5 1.97 -18.39 3.41
CA TRP A 5 2.63 -17.80 2.26
C TRP A 5 3.59 -16.72 2.72
N TYR A 6 4.84 -16.73 2.25
CA TYR A 6 5.87 -15.83 2.78
C TYR A 6 6.77 -15.19 1.72
N SER A 7 7.20 -13.95 1.97
CA SER A 7 8.29 -13.29 1.24
C SER A 7 9.65 -13.72 1.78
N THR A 8 9.76 -13.82 3.12
CA THR A 8 10.95 -14.20 3.87
C THR A 8 10.62 -15.37 4.79
N GLU A 9 11.34 -16.49 4.63
CA GLU A 9 11.06 -17.74 5.34
C GLU A 9 11.24 -17.64 6.85
N ASP A 10 12.30 -16.93 7.29
CA ASP A 10 12.61 -16.69 8.70
C ASP A 10 11.44 -15.98 9.44
N LEU A 11 10.75 -15.05 8.78
CA LEU A 11 9.55 -14.39 9.33
C LEU A 11 8.36 -15.36 9.46
N ALA A 12 8.22 -16.31 8.53
CA ALA A 12 7.14 -17.29 8.57
C ALA A 12 7.32 -18.25 9.75
N HIS A 13 8.54 -18.74 9.96
CA HIS A 13 8.86 -19.60 11.11
C HIS A 13 8.73 -18.85 12.43
N TRP A 14 9.15 -17.57 12.48
CA TRP A 14 8.94 -16.72 13.65
C TRP A 14 7.45 -16.60 14.02
N LEU A 15 6.59 -16.35 13.04
CA LEU A 15 5.15 -16.23 13.26
C LEU A 15 4.55 -17.55 13.76
N VAL A 16 4.90 -18.67 13.14
CA VAL A 16 4.37 -19.99 13.53
C VAL A 16 4.83 -20.38 14.93
N SER A 17 6.12 -20.17 15.25
CA SER A 17 6.72 -20.57 16.53
C SER A 17 6.15 -19.79 17.73
N ASN A 18 5.61 -18.60 17.50
CA ASN A 18 5.09 -17.71 18.53
C ASN A 18 3.54 -17.63 18.55
N THR A 19 2.85 -18.47 17.77
CA THR A 19 1.38 -18.49 17.70
C THR A 19 0.84 -19.90 17.84
N LEU A 20 -0.48 -20.01 18.04
CA LEU A 20 -1.21 -21.26 18.07
C LEU A 20 -1.15 -22.02 16.75
N LEU A 21 -0.66 -21.41 15.67
CA LEU A 21 -0.54 -22.04 14.37
C LEU A 21 0.37 -23.27 14.40
N SER A 22 1.39 -23.26 15.25
CA SER A 22 2.29 -24.40 15.50
C SER A 22 1.55 -25.67 15.94
N ASN A 23 0.37 -25.54 16.55
CA ASN A 23 -0.44 -26.66 17.04
C ASN A 23 -1.36 -27.28 15.98
N TYR A 24 -1.40 -26.72 14.77
CA TYR A 24 -2.26 -27.19 13.68
C TYR A 24 -1.43 -27.63 12.47
N PRO A 25 -1.92 -28.57 11.64
CA PRO A 25 -1.26 -28.92 10.39
C PRO A 25 -1.12 -27.68 9.48
N HIS A 26 0.12 -27.35 9.11
CA HIS A 26 0.45 -26.20 8.29
C HIS A 26 1.58 -26.51 7.30
N ASP A 27 1.54 -25.85 6.15
CA ASP A 27 2.64 -25.82 5.17
C ASP A 27 3.19 -24.41 4.99
N PHE A 28 4.42 -24.32 4.50
CA PHE A 28 5.05 -23.07 4.10
C PHE A 28 5.18 -23.02 2.58
N GLU A 29 4.74 -21.93 1.96
CA GLU A 29 4.93 -21.71 0.53
C GLU A 29 5.46 -20.30 0.23
N ARG A 30 6.38 -20.20 -0.72
CA ARG A 30 6.95 -18.90 -1.07
C ARG A 30 5.95 -18.08 -1.89
N LEU A 31 5.69 -16.87 -1.43
CA LEU A 31 4.86 -15.90 -2.13
C LEU A 31 5.60 -15.39 -3.38
N ALA A 32 5.00 -15.57 -4.55
CA ALA A 32 5.50 -14.94 -5.76
C ALA A 32 4.98 -13.51 -5.83
N GLU A 33 5.89 -12.55 -5.95
CA GLU A 33 5.54 -11.14 -6.10
C GLU A 33 4.90 -10.89 -7.48
N SER A 34 3.90 -10.02 -7.51
CA SER A 34 3.39 -9.45 -8.76
C SER A 34 4.44 -8.45 -9.26
N ASP A 35 5.57 -8.88 -9.82
CA ASP A 35 6.56 -7.95 -10.36
C ASP A 35 7.00 -8.36 -11.77
N ALA A 36 7.06 -7.35 -12.64
CA ALA A 36 7.62 -7.43 -13.98
C ALA A 36 9.10 -7.88 -13.96
N SER A 37 9.79 -7.68 -12.83
CA SER A 37 11.17 -8.15 -12.61
C SER A 37 11.26 -9.67 -12.43
N ASN A 38 10.21 -10.35 -11.95
CA ASN A 38 10.18 -11.80 -11.72
C ASN A 38 8.91 -12.47 -12.32
N PRO A 39 8.74 -12.43 -13.66
CA PRO A 39 7.48 -12.79 -14.31
C PRO A 39 7.19 -14.29 -14.34
N ASN A 40 8.13 -15.13 -13.90
CA ASN A 40 8.10 -16.58 -14.15
C ASN A 40 7.42 -17.40 -13.05
N ARG A 41 6.96 -16.78 -11.96
CA ARG A 41 6.36 -17.50 -10.83
C ARG A 41 4.94 -17.05 -10.50
N PHE A 42 4.61 -15.78 -10.70
CA PHE A 42 3.31 -15.22 -10.31
C PHE A 42 2.10 -15.93 -10.95
N HIS A 43 2.25 -16.48 -12.15
CA HIS A 43 1.18 -17.23 -12.82
C HIS A 43 0.73 -18.47 -12.02
N ARG A 44 1.61 -19.03 -11.18
CA ARG A 44 1.33 -20.19 -10.33
C ARG A 44 0.54 -19.83 -9.06
N MET A 45 0.46 -18.55 -8.71
CA MET A 45 -0.29 -18.14 -7.53
C MET A 45 -1.78 -18.49 -7.70
N PRO A 46 -2.43 -19.05 -6.66
CA PRO A 46 -3.87 -19.26 -6.63
C PRO A 46 -4.66 -17.99 -6.95
N GLY A 47 -5.84 -18.16 -7.55
CA GLY A 47 -6.67 -17.04 -8.00
C GLY A 47 -7.09 -16.11 -6.87
N HIS A 48 -7.49 -16.65 -5.71
CA HIS A 48 -7.90 -15.87 -4.55
C HIS A 48 -6.75 -15.03 -3.97
N LEU A 49 -5.51 -15.53 -4.00
CA LEU A 49 -4.35 -14.75 -3.55
C LEU A 49 -4.00 -13.65 -4.55
N LYS A 50 -4.14 -13.88 -5.85
CA LYS A 50 -3.92 -12.83 -6.87
C LYS A 50 -4.80 -11.60 -6.62
N ASN A 51 -6.00 -11.78 -6.06
CA ASN A 51 -6.88 -10.67 -5.69
C ASN A 51 -6.34 -9.82 -4.53
N ILE A 52 -5.49 -10.37 -3.67
CA ILE A 52 -4.79 -9.64 -2.60
C ILE A 52 -3.50 -9.01 -3.15
N LEU A 53 -2.82 -9.72 -4.06
CA LEU A 53 -1.50 -9.34 -4.59
C LEU A 53 -1.56 -8.34 -5.76
N TYR A 54 -2.74 -7.84 -6.12
CA TYR A 54 -2.93 -7.09 -7.37
C TYR A 54 -2.20 -5.73 -7.40
N LEU A 55 -1.98 -5.12 -6.23
CA LEU A 55 -1.18 -3.90 -6.09
C LEU A 55 0.29 -4.23 -5.88
N ASP A 56 0.59 -4.98 -4.81
CA ASP A 56 1.91 -5.42 -4.41
C ASP A 56 1.79 -6.57 -3.39
N ALA A 57 2.87 -7.29 -3.12
CA ALA A 57 2.86 -8.47 -2.27
C ALA A 57 3.17 -8.16 -0.79
N PRO A 58 2.39 -8.71 0.17
CA PRO A 58 2.72 -8.62 1.59
C PRO A 58 3.83 -9.57 2.01
N ASP A 59 4.32 -9.40 3.24
CA ASP A 59 5.38 -10.26 3.76
C ASP A 59 4.86 -11.66 4.10
N ILE A 60 3.66 -11.75 4.66
CA ILE A 60 3.03 -13.02 5.01
C ILE A 60 1.53 -12.99 4.68
N ILE A 61 0.99 -14.09 4.18
CA ILE A 61 -0.45 -14.38 4.17
C ILE A 61 -0.66 -15.73 4.84
N ILE A 62 -1.57 -15.80 5.82
CA ILE A 62 -2.03 -17.08 6.35
C ILE A 62 -3.32 -17.45 5.63
N GLU A 63 -3.41 -18.68 5.18
CA GLU A 63 -4.56 -19.28 4.51
C GLU A 63 -5.05 -20.49 5.31
N LYS A 64 -6.37 -20.72 5.34
CA LYS A 64 -7.01 -21.91 5.90
C LYS A 64 -7.91 -22.53 4.84
N ASP A 65 -7.60 -23.77 4.44
CA ASP A 65 -8.39 -24.53 3.45
C ASP A 65 -8.71 -23.76 2.15
N GLY A 66 -7.78 -22.92 1.67
CA GLY A 66 -7.99 -22.11 0.47
C GLY A 66 -8.51 -20.68 0.73
N ASP A 67 -8.91 -20.36 1.95
CA ASP A 67 -9.37 -19.02 2.32
C ASP A 67 -8.26 -18.20 3.02
N PRO A 68 -7.90 -17.00 2.52
CA PRO A 68 -6.94 -16.13 3.18
C PRO A 68 -7.57 -15.53 4.45
N VAL A 69 -6.91 -15.72 5.60
CA VAL A 69 -7.47 -15.32 6.92
C VAL A 69 -6.80 -14.08 7.51
N VAL A 70 -5.56 -13.78 7.13
CA VAL A 70 -4.85 -12.56 7.53
C VAL A 70 -3.65 -12.30 6.63
N ALA A 71 -3.38 -11.03 6.34
CA ALA A 71 -2.15 -10.55 5.73
C ALA A 71 -1.30 -9.79 6.77
N VAL A 72 0.03 -9.99 6.75
CA VAL A 72 0.97 -9.32 7.66
C VAL A 72 2.03 -8.58 6.86
N GLU A 73 2.27 -7.34 7.25
CA GLU A 73 3.32 -6.46 6.73
C GLU A 73 4.28 -6.09 7.85
N ILE A 74 5.57 -6.13 7.57
CA ILE A 74 6.62 -5.77 8.52
C ILE A 74 7.57 -4.77 7.87
N SER A 75 7.72 -3.60 8.48
CA SER A 75 8.71 -2.60 8.09
C SER A 75 9.75 -2.40 9.17
N LYS A 76 10.96 -2.05 8.74
CA LYS A 76 12.08 -1.62 9.58
C LYS A 76 12.49 -0.17 9.28
N GLU A 77 11.75 0.50 8.40
CA GLU A 77 12.09 1.83 7.90
C GLU A 77 11.65 2.96 8.83
N ALA A 78 12.31 4.11 8.70
CA ALA A 78 11.91 5.33 9.39
C ALA A 78 10.52 5.77 8.93
N GLY A 79 9.60 5.97 9.87
CA GLY A 79 8.20 6.32 9.57
C GLY A 79 7.92 7.79 9.28
N THR A 80 8.96 8.60 9.05
CA THR A 80 8.82 10.04 8.84
C THR A 80 8.26 10.38 7.46
N GLY A 81 7.41 11.41 7.41
CA GLY A 81 6.80 11.88 6.17
C GLY A 81 5.99 10.80 5.45
N HIS A 82 6.32 10.56 4.18
CA HIS A 82 5.64 9.61 3.30
C HIS A 82 5.96 8.13 3.59
N ASN A 83 7.05 7.84 4.29
CA ASN A 83 7.61 6.48 4.36
C ASN A 83 6.72 5.49 5.12
N SER A 84 6.01 5.97 6.15
CA SER A 84 5.04 5.16 6.90
C SER A 84 3.89 4.63 6.03
N PHE A 85 3.67 5.21 4.86
CA PHE A 85 2.62 4.80 3.94
C PHE A 85 3.13 3.88 2.83
N GLN A 86 4.44 3.65 2.68
CA GLN A 86 5.03 2.95 1.53
C GLN A 86 4.41 1.57 1.25
N ARG A 87 3.96 0.88 2.32
CA ARG A 87 3.32 -0.45 2.26
C ARG A 87 1.79 -0.39 2.38
N PHE A 88 1.21 0.79 2.51
CA PHE A 88 -0.23 0.97 2.74
C PHE A 88 -1.10 0.38 1.61
N ALA A 89 -0.63 0.43 0.37
CA ALA A 89 -1.34 -0.19 -0.77
C ALA A 89 -1.56 -1.70 -0.59
N ARG A 90 -0.63 -2.41 0.06
CA ARG A 90 -0.74 -3.85 0.34
C ARG A 90 -1.79 -4.15 1.41
N ILE A 91 -1.81 -3.31 2.44
CA ILE A 91 -2.82 -3.34 3.52
C ILE A 91 -4.21 -3.08 2.94
N ALA A 92 -4.34 -2.03 2.12
CA ALA A 92 -5.60 -1.71 1.45
C ALA A 92 -6.08 -2.86 0.56
N ALA A 93 -5.20 -3.47 -0.24
CA ALA A 93 -5.54 -4.60 -1.10
C ALA A 93 -6.07 -5.81 -0.31
N ALA A 94 -5.48 -6.14 0.84
CA ALA A 94 -5.97 -7.22 1.69
C ALA A 94 -7.37 -6.90 2.25
N VAL A 95 -7.54 -5.71 2.81
CA VAL A 95 -8.79 -5.29 3.45
C VAL A 95 -9.95 -5.15 2.45
N GLU A 96 -9.67 -4.62 1.25
CA GLU A 96 -10.61 -4.57 0.13
C GLU A 96 -11.17 -5.95 -0.25
N ASN A 97 -10.38 -7.00 -0.05
CA ASN A 97 -10.75 -8.38 -0.32
C ASN A 97 -11.26 -9.14 0.92
N GLY A 98 -11.65 -8.42 1.98
CA GLY A 98 -12.20 -9.03 3.19
C GLY A 98 -11.18 -9.67 4.11
N VAL A 99 -9.88 -9.49 3.85
CA VAL A 99 -8.79 -10.11 4.62
C VAL A 99 -8.25 -9.11 5.64
N PRO A 100 -8.32 -9.41 6.95
CA PRO A 100 -7.69 -8.59 7.98
C PRO A 100 -6.20 -8.36 7.70
N ALA A 101 -5.71 -7.16 8.00
CA ALA A 101 -4.33 -6.78 7.76
C ALA A 101 -3.63 -6.32 9.04
N MET A 102 -2.44 -6.85 9.30
CA MET A 102 -1.61 -6.48 10.44
C MET A 102 -0.35 -5.77 9.94
N TYR A 103 -0.05 -4.60 10.49
CA TYR A 103 1.10 -3.80 10.10
C TYR A 103 2.06 -3.61 11.26
N ILE A 104 3.22 -4.26 11.20
CA ILE A 104 4.30 -4.06 12.16
C ILE A 104 5.22 -2.96 11.64
N TYR A 105 5.30 -1.83 12.37
CA TYR A 105 6.08 -0.66 11.97
C TYR A 105 6.76 -0.01 13.17
N PRO A 106 8.02 0.47 13.11
CA PRO A 106 8.67 1.07 14.28
C PRO A 106 7.98 2.37 14.72
N GLU A 107 7.77 2.57 16.03
CA GLU A 107 7.32 3.87 16.55
C GLU A 107 8.31 4.99 16.16
N ALA A 108 9.60 4.68 16.22
CA ALA A 108 10.67 5.52 15.70
C ALA A 108 11.88 4.65 15.34
N THR A 109 12.69 5.08 14.39
CA THR A 109 13.99 4.48 14.09
C THR A 109 15.10 5.48 14.29
N PHE A 110 16.25 5.04 14.78
CA PHE A 110 17.42 5.89 14.93
C PHE A 110 18.13 6.06 13.59
N ILE A 111 18.28 7.31 13.14
CA ILE A 111 18.89 7.64 11.86
C ILE A 111 20.17 8.43 12.10
N THR A 112 21.26 7.88 11.58
CA THR A 112 22.58 8.53 11.54
C THR A 112 22.76 9.19 10.18
N ARG A 113 22.83 10.52 10.16
CA ARG A 113 23.19 11.35 8.99
C ARG A 113 24.54 12.00 9.25
N GLN A 114 25.20 12.47 8.18
CA GLN A 114 26.52 13.12 8.27
C GLN A 114 26.58 14.24 9.32
N SER A 115 25.48 14.99 9.52
CA SER A 115 25.41 16.15 10.41
C SER A 115 24.50 15.98 11.64
N SER A 116 23.82 14.84 11.80
CA SER A 116 22.90 14.64 12.93
C SER A 116 22.59 13.18 13.18
N GLN A 117 22.35 12.84 14.44
CA GLN A 117 21.81 11.56 14.86
C GLN A 117 20.53 11.81 15.66
N ARG A 118 19.43 11.18 15.25
CA ARG A 118 18.14 11.38 15.93
C ARG A 118 17.18 10.23 15.68
N TRP A 119 16.17 10.14 16.53
CA TRP A 119 15.01 9.30 16.31
C TRP A 119 14.04 9.96 15.33
N ASP A 120 13.82 9.31 14.19
CA ASP A 120 12.80 9.69 13.21
C ASP A 120 11.51 8.92 13.56
N ARG A 121 10.52 9.64 14.11
CA ARG A 121 9.25 9.09 14.61
C ARG A 121 8.25 8.83 13.49
N ILE A 122 7.37 7.85 13.71
CA ILE A 122 6.27 7.52 12.83
C ILE A 122 5.32 8.71 12.64
N ASN A 123 4.85 8.86 11.41
CA ASN A 123 3.84 9.84 11.06
C ASN A 123 2.46 9.42 11.62
N PRO A 124 1.77 10.27 12.41
CA PRO A 124 0.48 9.90 12.98
C PRO A 124 -0.62 9.65 11.94
N ASN A 125 -0.54 10.23 10.74
CA ASN A 125 -1.58 10.04 9.72
C ASN A 125 -1.74 8.58 9.27
N ILE A 126 -0.77 7.68 9.53
CA ILE A 126 -0.94 6.25 9.26
C ILE A 126 -2.08 5.65 10.09
N PHE A 127 -2.25 6.07 11.35
CA PHE A 127 -3.34 5.60 12.22
C PHE A 127 -4.68 6.05 11.68
N TYR A 128 -4.78 7.30 11.22
CA TYR A 128 -5.99 7.85 10.63
C TYR A 128 -6.34 7.15 9.30
N ALA A 129 -5.35 6.92 8.43
CA ALA A 129 -5.57 6.19 7.17
C ALA A 129 -6.07 4.75 7.40
N MET A 130 -5.46 4.03 8.34
CA MET A 130 -5.89 2.66 8.71
C MET A 130 -7.28 2.65 9.36
N GLU A 131 -7.60 3.64 10.19
CA GLU A 131 -8.94 3.79 10.77
C GLU A 131 -10.01 4.02 9.69
N ARG A 132 -9.77 4.91 8.74
CA ARG A 132 -10.68 5.16 7.62
C ARG A 132 -10.90 3.90 6.79
N LEU A 133 -9.82 3.17 6.51
CA LEU A 133 -9.88 1.87 5.82
C LEU A 133 -10.77 0.87 6.60
N MET A 134 -10.56 0.72 7.91
CA MET A 134 -11.39 -0.16 8.75
C MET A 134 -12.86 0.25 8.75
N GLN A 135 -13.17 1.55 8.85
CA GLN A 135 -14.54 2.05 8.87
C GLN A 135 -15.30 1.75 7.57
N ILE A 136 -14.63 1.86 6.42
CA ILE A 136 -15.26 1.65 5.11
C ILE A 136 -15.56 0.18 4.84
N TYR A 137 -14.61 -0.72 5.13
CA TYR A 137 -14.78 -2.14 4.82
C TYR A 137 -15.34 -2.97 5.97
N ASN A 138 -15.32 -2.43 7.20
CA ASN A 138 -15.65 -3.16 8.41
C ASN A 138 -14.74 -4.40 8.63
N ILE A 139 -13.48 -4.29 8.22
CA ILE A 139 -12.44 -5.33 8.32
C ILE A 139 -11.26 -4.77 9.11
N PRO A 140 -10.66 -5.51 10.06
CA PRO A 140 -9.54 -5.00 10.85
C PRO A 140 -8.28 -4.70 10.00
N ALA A 141 -7.72 -3.53 10.22
CA ALA A 141 -6.41 -3.12 9.74
C ALA A 141 -5.66 -2.52 10.95
N LEU A 142 -4.79 -3.30 11.58
CA LEU A 142 -4.21 -2.96 12.89
C LEU A 142 -2.70 -2.73 12.79
N LEU A 143 -2.21 -1.70 13.47
CA LEU A 143 -0.78 -1.40 13.56
C LEU A 143 -0.21 -1.92 14.88
N PHE A 144 0.97 -2.53 14.83
CA PHE A 144 1.80 -2.95 15.95
C PHE A 144 3.18 -2.32 15.87
N TYR A 145 3.74 -1.86 16.99
CA TYR A 145 5.06 -1.28 16.95
C TYR A 145 6.12 -2.36 16.82
N TYR A 146 6.97 -2.22 15.80
CA TYR A 146 8.23 -2.93 15.76
C TYR A 146 9.05 -2.49 17.00
N PRO A 147 9.50 -3.41 17.86
CA PRO A 147 10.22 -3.07 19.08
C PRO A 147 11.50 -2.29 18.79
N THR A 148 11.70 -1.18 19.50
CA THR A 148 12.92 -0.36 19.39
C THR A 148 13.36 0.14 20.77
N TYR A 149 14.59 0.62 20.86
CA TYR A 149 15.08 1.31 22.05
C TYR A 149 14.55 2.75 22.22
N TYR A 150 13.66 3.21 21.33
CA TYR A 150 13.20 4.60 21.31
C TYR A 150 12.63 5.05 22.66
N ARG A 151 11.76 4.25 23.28
CA ARG A 151 11.07 4.65 24.51
C ARG A 151 12.02 4.79 25.70
N THR A 152 13.11 4.02 25.73
CA THR A 152 14.13 4.04 26.79
C THR A 152 15.29 4.99 26.49
N HIS A 153 15.51 5.37 25.22
CA HIS A 153 16.64 6.19 24.77
C HIS A 153 16.17 7.40 23.94
N ARG A 154 15.09 8.07 24.34
CA ARG A 154 14.43 9.12 23.52
C ARG A 154 15.36 10.27 23.11
N THR A 155 16.29 10.64 23.99
CA THR A 155 17.22 11.77 23.82
C THR A 155 18.68 11.32 23.66
N THR A 156 18.94 10.02 23.65
CA THR A 156 20.28 9.43 23.62
C THR A 156 20.45 8.46 22.44
N CYS A 157 21.69 8.12 22.14
CA CYS A 157 22.01 7.09 21.16
C CYS A 157 21.52 5.71 21.68
N PRO A 158 20.87 4.87 20.85
CA PRO A 158 20.51 3.52 21.26
C PRO A 158 21.76 2.64 21.45
N PRO A 159 21.64 1.50 22.15
CA PRO A 159 22.72 0.51 22.27
C PRO A 159 23.20 -0.06 20.92
N ASN A 160 22.36 -0.05 19.88
CA ASN A 160 22.65 -0.63 18.57
C ASN A 160 22.36 0.35 17.40
N PRO A 161 23.11 1.46 17.29
CA PRO A 161 22.82 2.51 16.30
C PRO A 161 22.97 2.01 14.84
N VAL A 162 23.83 1.01 14.58
CA VAL A 162 23.99 0.38 13.25
C VAL A 162 22.70 -0.32 12.81
N GLN A 163 21.96 -0.91 13.75
CA GLN A 163 20.65 -1.53 13.49
C GLN A 163 19.49 -0.54 13.63
N LYS A 164 19.77 0.77 13.53
CA LYS A 164 18.77 1.84 13.63
C LYS A 164 17.95 1.81 14.93
N GLY A 165 18.51 1.26 16.02
CA GLY A 165 17.79 1.16 17.30
C GLY A 165 16.70 0.08 17.36
N LEU A 166 16.60 -0.78 16.34
CA LEU A 166 15.61 -1.86 16.24
C LEU A 166 15.96 -3.01 17.19
N ARG A 167 14.97 -3.63 17.83
CA ARG A 167 15.13 -4.86 18.63
C ARG A 167 14.61 -6.05 17.83
N ASN A 168 15.53 -6.91 17.41
CA ASN A 168 15.23 -8.10 16.62
C ASN A 168 15.18 -9.34 17.51
N ASP A 169 14.50 -10.37 17.05
CA ASP A 169 14.45 -11.66 17.71
C ASP A 169 15.83 -12.34 17.72
N LEU A 170 16.11 -13.12 18.77
CA LEU A 170 17.39 -13.83 18.91
C LEU A 170 17.44 -15.11 18.06
N THR A 171 16.31 -15.80 17.92
CA THR A 171 16.19 -17.04 17.15
C THR A 171 15.90 -16.76 15.68
N PHE A 172 15.14 -15.70 15.40
CA PHE A 172 14.75 -15.28 14.04
C PHE A 172 15.23 -13.85 13.74
N PRO A 173 16.51 -13.62 13.40
CA PRO A 173 17.10 -12.28 13.34
C PRO A 173 16.46 -11.33 12.33
N SER A 174 15.71 -11.84 11.34
CA SER A 174 14.93 -11.00 10.42
C SER A 174 13.63 -10.46 11.03
N ALA A 175 13.17 -11.03 12.15
CA ALA A 175 11.93 -10.72 12.83
C ALA A 175 12.10 -9.73 14.01
N PRO A 176 11.02 -9.04 14.43
CA PRO A 176 11.02 -8.26 15.67
C PRO A 176 11.11 -9.16 16.91
N ASP A 177 11.69 -8.62 17.99
CA ASP A 177 11.81 -9.30 19.29
C ASP A 177 10.45 -9.83 19.80
N ALA A 178 10.26 -11.16 19.79
CA ALA A 178 9.01 -11.80 20.17
C ALA A 178 8.64 -11.60 21.64
N ASN A 179 9.61 -11.27 22.50
CA ASN A 179 9.38 -11.06 23.92
C ASN A 179 8.80 -9.68 24.24
N ASP A 180 8.83 -8.73 23.29
CA ASP A 180 8.28 -7.41 23.48
C ASP A 180 6.75 -7.44 23.60
N GLN A 181 6.20 -6.56 24.45
CA GLN A 181 4.76 -6.50 24.71
C GLN A 181 3.94 -6.23 23.43
N GLU A 182 4.48 -5.44 22.49
CA GLU A 182 3.79 -5.16 21.22
C GLU A 182 3.71 -6.41 20.34
N MET A 183 4.74 -7.26 20.36
CA MET A 183 4.72 -8.53 19.61
C MET A 183 3.83 -9.57 20.27
N ARG A 184 3.80 -9.64 21.61
CA ARG A 184 2.81 -10.47 22.33
C ARG A 184 1.37 -10.08 21.98
N SER A 185 1.07 -8.77 21.96
CA SER A 185 -0.24 -8.27 21.55
C SER A 185 -0.59 -8.62 20.10
N PHE A 186 0.41 -8.56 19.21
CA PHE A 186 0.26 -9.01 17.83
C PHE A 186 -0.04 -10.52 17.75
N PHE A 187 0.73 -11.36 18.46
CA PHE A 187 0.50 -12.82 18.47
C PHE A 187 -0.86 -13.20 19.04
N ASP A 188 -1.31 -12.54 20.10
CA ASP A 188 -2.66 -12.73 20.66
C ASP A 188 -3.74 -12.41 19.62
N THR A 189 -3.51 -11.38 18.80
CA THR A 189 -4.41 -11.01 17.70
C THR A 189 -4.42 -12.07 16.60
N ILE A 190 -3.25 -12.59 16.21
CA ILE A 190 -3.15 -13.69 15.24
C ILE A 190 -3.81 -14.97 15.79
N ASN A 191 -3.61 -15.28 17.08
CA ASN A 191 -4.23 -16.42 17.75
C ASN A 191 -5.77 -16.33 17.73
N LEU A 192 -6.32 -15.13 17.99
CA LEU A 192 -7.76 -14.88 17.85
C LEU A 192 -8.23 -15.16 16.41
N ILE A 193 -7.51 -14.68 15.40
CA ILE A 193 -7.85 -14.90 13.98
C ILE A 193 -7.82 -16.40 13.64
N ILE A 194 -6.80 -17.12 14.07
CA ILE A 194 -6.68 -18.57 13.88
C ILE A 194 -7.85 -19.30 14.53
N GLN A 195 -8.19 -18.96 15.78
CA GLN A 195 -9.32 -19.58 16.49
C GLN A 195 -10.67 -19.28 15.81
N ARG A 196 -10.84 -18.07 15.27
CA ARG A 196 -12.07 -17.69 14.55
C ARG A 196 -12.16 -18.36 13.19
N SER A 197 -11.05 -18.52 12.47
CA SER A 197 -11.05 -19.20 11.17
C SER A 197 -11.39 -20.67 11.26
N LEU A 198 -11.06 -21.34 12.37
CA LEU A 198 -11.48 -22.72 12.63
C LEU A 198 -13.00 -22.89 12.76
N ARG A 199 -13.77 -21.81 12.99
CA ARG A 199 -15.24 -21.84 13.12
C ARG A 199 -15.98 -21.60 11.80
N GLY A 200 -15.28 -21.32 10.71
CA GLY A 200 -15.84 -21.35 9.34
C GLY A 200 -16.60 -20.10 8.88
N SER A 201 -16.02 -18.90 9.00
CA SER A 201 -16.63 -17.67 8.45
C SER A 201 -15.62 -16.84 7.67
N ASN A 202 -15.93 -16.44 6.44
CA ASN A 202 -15.14 -15.48 5.65
C ASN A 202 -16.09 -14.45 4.99
N PRO A 203 -15.92 -13.13 5.20
CA PRO A 203 -14.95 -12.48 6.08
C PRO A 203 -15.16 -12.84 7.55
N LEU A 204 -14.07 -12.93 8.30
CA LEU A 204 -14.11 -13.18 9.73
C LEU A 204 -14.71 -11.95 10.44
N PRO A 205 -15.80 -12.09 11.22
CA PRO A 205 -16.45 -10.96 11.89
C PRO A 205 -15.66 -10.49 13.12
N LEU A 206 -14.50 -9.90 12.87
CA LEU A 206 -13.48 -9.60 13.90
C LEU A 206 -13.57 -8.18 14.46
N ILE A 207 -14.17 -7.24 13.73
CA ILE A 207 -14.11 -5.81 14.05
C ILE A 207 -14.69 -5.45 15.42
N ASN A 208 -15.62 -6.27 15.93
CA ASN A 208 -16.28 -6.11 17.22
C ASN A 208 -15.66 -6.97 18.33
N GLU A 209 -14.66 -7.79 18.02
CA GLU A 209 -13.94 -8.56 19.03
C GLU A 209 -13.23 -7.61 19.99
N ARG A 210 -13.32 -7.89 21.29
CA ARG A 210 -12.80 -6.99 22.34
C ARG A 210 -11.32 -6.66 22.12
N LEU A 211 -10.51 -7.64 21.73
CA LEU A 211 -9.09 -7.46 21.46
C LEU A 211 -8.83 -6.48 20.31
N ILE A 212 -9.62 -6.58 19.23
CA ILE A 212 -9.54 -5.72 18.05
C ILE A 212 -10.01 -4.30 18.39
N VAL A 213 -11.13 -4.17 19.10
CA VAL A 213 -11.66 -2.88 19.57
C VAL A 213 -10.65 -2.17 20.47
N ASN A 214 -10.04 -2.89 21.41
CA ASN A 214 -9.01 -2.33 22.29
C ASN A 214 -7.80 -1.85 21.49
N ARG A 215 -7.35 -2.60 20.48
CA ARG A 215 -6.22 -2.18 19.63
C ARG A 215 -6.57 -0.97 18.77
N ARG A 216 -7.79 -0.90 18.24
CA ARG A 216 -8.28 0.27 17.50
C ARG A 216 -8.32 1.52 18.38
N ASN A 217 -8.84 1.41 19.60
CA ASN A 217 -8.85 2.51 20.58
C ASN A 217 -7.44 2.98 20.93
N TRP A 218 -6.49 2.04 21.08
CA TRP A 218 -5.08 2.36 21.26
C TRP A 218 -4.51 3.12 20.04
N MET A 219 -4.81 2.70 18.81
CA MET A 219 -4.36 3.40 17.60
C MET A 219 -4.93 4.82 17.51
N GLN A 220 -6.19 5.03 17.89
CA GLN A 220 -6.78 6.37 17.98
C GLN A 220 -6.08 7.23 19.05
N THR A 221 -5.75 6.63 20.19
CA THR A 221 -5.01 7.32 21.25
C THR A 221 -3.62 7.72 20.77
N GLU A 222 -2.92 6.85 20.04
CA GLU A 222 -1.61 7.17 19.44
C GLU A 222 -1.70 8.27 18.37
N TYR A 223 -2.75 8.27 17.54
CA TYR A 223 -3.01 9.35 16.58
C TYR A 223 -3.09 10.71 17.28
N VAL A 224 -3.90 10.80 18.35
CA VAL A 224 -4.09 12.02 19.14
C VAL A 224 -2.81 12.42 19.87
N ASN A 225 -2.19 11.51 20.61
CA ASN A 225 -1.00 11.77 21.43
C ASN A 225 0.21 12.21 20.61
N LYS A 226 0.30 11.77 19.35
CA LYS A 226 1.36 12.20 18.43
C LYS A 226 1.02 13.49 17.67
N GLY A 227 -0.07 14.16 18.02
CA GLY A 227 -0.47 15.45 17.45
C GLY A 227 -1.07 15.33 16.05
N GLY A 228 -1.66 14.18 15.71
CA GLY A 228 -2.33 13.95 14.45
C GLY A 228 -3.42 14.99 14.14
N PRO A 229 -4.38 15.23 15.06
CA PRO A 229 -5.42 16.25 14.86
C PRO A 229 -4.91 17.69 14.83
N ASN A 230 -3.76 17.95 15.44
CA ASN A 230 -3.32 19.32 15.76
C ASN A 230 -2.61 20.03 14.59
N ARG A 231 -2.26 19.31 13.51
CA ARG A 231 -1.64 19.89 12.31
C ARG A 231 -1.78 18.97 11.10
N ARG A 232 -1.54 19.50 9.91
CA ARG A 232 -1.37 18.68 8.70
C ARG A 232 -0.01 17.98 8.72
N TRP A 233 0.02 16.71 8.35
CA TRP A 233 1.23 15.91 8.21
C TRP A 233 1.38 15.46 6.76
N SER A 234 2.60 15.33 6.24
CA SER A 234 2.82 14.68 4.93
C SER A 234 2.19 13.28 4.90
N PRO A 235 1.66 12.77 3.77
CA PRO A 235 1.53 13.41 2.47
C PRO A 235 0.49 14.53 2.40
N ASP A 236 -0.36 14.68 3.40
CA ASP A 236 -1.46 15.63 3.35
C ASP A 236 -0.98 17.09 3.20
N THR A 237 0.14 17.48 3.80
CA THR A 237 0.75 18.81 3.54
C THR A 237 1.13 19.06 2.09
N SER A 238 1.25 18.01 1.27
CA SER A 238 1.57 18.08 -0.15
C SER A 238 0.33 18.03 -1.04
N THR A 239 -0.87 18.18 -0.47
CA THR A 239 -2.11 18.25 -1.24
C THR A 239 -2.69 19.67 -1.28
N ILE A 240 -3.29 19.99 -2.41
CA ILE A 240 -4.18 21.16 -2.56
C ILE A 240 -5.56 20.70 -3.00
N THR A 241 -6.55 21.57 -2.82
CA THR A 241 -7.94 21.30 -3.19
C THR A 241 -8.47 22.43 -4.06
N PHE A 242 -9.16 22.09 -5.13
CA PHE A 242 -9.77 23.06 -6.06
C PHE A 242 -11.02 22.46 -6.74
N PRO A 243 -11.90 23.28 -7.35
CA PRO A 243 -13.09 22.80 -8.05
C PRO A 243 -12.73 21.90 -9.24
N THR A 244 -13.46 20.80 -9.43
CA THR A 244 -13.23 19.87 -10.54
C THR A 244 -13.32 20.54 -11.91
N ALA A 245 -14.11 21.61 -12.05
CA ALA A 245 -14.13 22.42 -13.27
C ALA A 245 -12.72 22.86 -13.72
N ALA A 246 -11.83 23.18 -12.77
CA ALA A 246 -10.46 23.57 -13.10
C ALA A 246 -9.59 22.38 -13.55
N LEU A 247 -9.83 21.17 -13.04
CA LEU A 247 -9.23 19.94 -13.59
C LEU A 247 -9.67 19.71 -15.03
N ILE A 248 -10.98 19.81 -15.28
CA ILE A 248 -11.56 19.59 -16.62
C ILE A 248 -11.00 20.61 -17.61
N ASN A 249 -10.91 21.89 -17.23
CA ASN A 249 -10.31 22.94 -18.06
C ASN A 249 -8.85 22.64 -18.41
N TYR A 250 -8.08 22.06 -17.48
CA TYR A 250 -6.71 21.64 -17.75
C TYR A 250 -6.65 20.42 -18.69
N LEU A 251 -7.48 19.40 -18.47
CA LEU A 251 -7.50 18.20 -19.33
C LEU A 251 -7.95 18.51 -20.77
N ARG A 252 -8.81 19.52 -20.96
CA ARG A 252 -9.29 19.97 -22.28
C ARG A 252 -8.17 20.34 -23.26
N GLN A 253 -6.99 20.72 -22.77
CA GLN A 253 -5.87 21.06 -23.65
C GLN A 253 -5.25 19.83 -24.36
N PHE A 254 -5.58 18.62 -23.90
CA PHE A 254 -5.03 17.36 -24.43
C PHE A 254 -6.02 16.58 -25.30
N VAL A 255 -7.21 17.13 -25.55
CA VAL A 255 -8.28 16.47 -26.30
C VAL A 255 -8.83 17.37 -27.41
N PRO A 256 -9.44 16.80 -28.46
CA PRO A 256 -10.09 17.59 -29.50
C PRO A 256 -11.25 18.46 -28.95
N PRO A 257 -11.59 19.57 -29.62
CA PRO A 257 -12.79 20.33 -29.32
C PRO A 257 -14.04 19.44 -29.34
N GLY A 258 -14.91 19.59 -28.34
CA GLY A 258 -16.15 18.81 -28.22
C GLY A 258 -15.99 17.45 -27.52
N TYR A 259 -14.79 17.08 -27.07
CA TYR A 259 -14.62 15.90 -26.21
C TYR A 259 -15.47 16.02 -24.93
N MET A 260 -16.27 14.98 -24.67
CA MET A 260 -17.12 14.87 -23.50
C MET A 260 -16.40 14.01 -22.46
N PHE A 261 -16.16 14.57 -21.27
CA PHE A 261 -15.59 13.83 -20.14
C PHE A 261 -16.68 13.01 -19.46
N GLY A 262 -16.35 11.78 -19.11
CA GLY A 262 -17.22 10.82 -18.45
C GLY A 262 -17.59 11.22 -17.03
N ASP A 263 -18.65 10.57 -16.55
CA ASP A 263 -19.33 10.94 -15.30
C ASP A 263 -18.46 10.74 -14.07
N LEU A 264 -17.49 9.83 -14.08
CA LEU A 264 -16.69 9.54 -12.90
C LEU A 264 -15.91 10.77 -12.39
N LEU A 265 -15.31 11.55 -13.29
CA LEU A 265 -14.63 12.79 -12.94
C LEU A 265 -15.63 13.91 -12.67
N THR A 266 -16.60 14.09 -13.56
CA THR A 266 -17.49 15.26 -13.59
C THR A 266 -18.59 15.24 -12.54
N SER A 267 -18.94 14.06 -12.00
CA SER A 267 -19.93 13.89 -10.93
C SER A 267 -19.49 14.46 -9.57
N ARG A 268 -18.22 14.82 -9.42
CA ARG A 268 -17.66 15.31 -8.14
C ARG A 268 -17.26 16.77 -8.28
N ASP A 269 -17.73 17.60 -7.37
CA ASP A 269 -17.50 19.05 -7.42
C ASP A 269 -16.05 19.46 -7.13
N VAL A 270 -15.31 18.61 -6.40
CA VAL A 270 -14.01 18.95 -5.82
C VAL A 270 -12.94 17.94 -6.19
N THR A 271 -11.75 18.45 -6.49
CA THR A 271 -10.52 17.68 -6.72
C THR A 271 -9.50 17.91 -5.59
N VAL A 272 -8.92 16.84 -5.09
CA VAL A 272 -7.72 16.84 -4.25
C VAL A 272 -6.53 16.43 -5.10
N ALA A 273 -5.57 17.33 -5.27
CA ALA A 273 -4.34 17.09 -6.04
C ALA A 273 -3.16 16.84 -5.10
N TYR A 274 -2.55 15.65 -5.22
CA TYR A 274 -1.32 15.29 -4.53
C TYR A 274 -0.10 15.67 -5.35
N GLN A 275 0.68 16.62 -4.85
CA GLN A 275 1.81 17.23 -5.56
C GLN A 275 3.12 16.53 -5.24
N VAL A 276 3.76 16.00 -6.28
CA VAL A 276 5.05 15.30 -6.24
C VAL A 276 6.03 16.00 -7.17
N ASP A 277 6.76 16.97 -6.62
CA ASP A 277 7.83 17.68 -7.31
C ASP A 277 9.16 16.90 -7.21
N ALA A 278 9.19 15.73 -7.85
CA ALA A 278 10.30 14.77 -7.86
C ALA A 278 10.42 14.11 -9.25
N ARG A 279 11.56 13.43 -9.51
CA ARG A 279 11.65 12.54 -10.68
C ARG A 279 10.66 11.40 -10.55
N PHE A 280 10.08 10.98 -11.68
CA PHE A 280 9.14 9.86 -11.71
C PHE A 280 9.75 8.60 -11.11
N ARG A 281 9.14 8.09 -10.05
CA ARG A 281 9.59 6.91 -9.31
C ARG A 281 8.43 6.24 -8.59
N GLY A 282 8.69 5.05 -8.05
CA GLY A 282 7.77 4.39 -7.13
C GLY A 282 7.84 5.01 -5.73
N ASP A 283 8.45 4.29 -4.80
CA ASP A 283 8.34 4.64 -3.39
C ASP A 283 8.91 6.03 -3.04
N PRO A 284 8.28 6.75 -2.08
CA PRO A 284 7.17 6.33 -1.21
C PRO A 284 5.76 6.70 -1.74
N TYR A 285 5.68 7.30 -2.92
CA TYR A 285 4.47 7.99 -3.41
C TYR A 285 3.25 7.08 -3.69
N PRO A 286 3.39 5.82 -4.15
CA PRO A 286 2.25 4.94 -4.40
C PRO A 286 1.44 4.68 -3.13
N GLY A 287 2.14 4.36 -2.04
CA GLY A 287 1.51 4.11 -0.76
C GLY A 287 0.92 5.37 -0.13
N ALA A 288 1.57 6.52 -0.31
CA ALA A 288 1.04 7.82 0.10
C ALA A 288 -0.24 8.20 -0.65
N LEU A 289 -0.30 7.96 -1.97
CA LEU A 289 -1.50 8.16 -2.78
C LEU A 289 -2.64 7.27 -2.29
N ALA A 290 -2.37 5.99 -2.05
CA ALA A 290 -3.34 5.06 -1.48
C ALA A 290 -3.87 5.55 -0.12
N ALA A 291 -3.01 6.05 0.78
CA ALA A 291 -3.46 6.57 2.06
C ALA A 291 -4.29 7.85 1.93
N LEU A 292 -3.89 8.77 1.03
CA LEU A 292 -4.63 10.01 0.77
C LEU A 292 -6.04 9.76 0.26
N ASP A 293 -6.20 8.76 -0.60
CA ASP A 293 -7.50 8.31 -1.05
C ASP A 293 -8.45 8.03 0.13
N TYR A 294 -8.05 7.15 1.05
CA TYR A 294 -8.86 6.81 2.23
C TYR A 294 -9.05 7.95 3.23
N MET A 295 -8.05 8.83 3.37
CA MET A 295 -8.11 9.96 4.29
C MET A 295 -8.94 11.13 3.76
N ARG A 296 -9.02 11.35 2.44
CA ARG A 296 -9.53 12.59 1.85
C ARG A 296 -10.67 12.45 0.85
N CYS A 297 -10.80 11.30 0.20
CA CYS A 297 -11.67 11.13 -0.97
C CYS A 297 -12.65 9.96 -0.85
N ARG A 298 -12.24 8.83 -0.26
CA ARG A 298 -13.03 7.60 -0.20
C ARG A 298 -14.11 7.68 0.89
N VAL A 299 -15.36 7.41 0.50
CA VAL A 299 -16.50 7.28 1.42
C VAL A 299 -17.17 5.90 1.38
N GLY A 300 -16.94 5.10 0.32
CA GLY A 300 -17.38 3.71 0.21
C GLY A 300 -16.31 2.74 -0.29
N LYS A 301 -16.71 1.56 -0.76
CA LYS A 301 -15.82 0.41 -1.01
C LYS A 301 -15.09 0.48 -2.35
N THR A 302 -15.56 1.29 -3.28
CA THR A 302 -14.99 1.37 -4.63
C THR A 302 -14.39 2.75 -4.86
N TYR A 303 -13.65 2.94 -5.95
CA TYR A 303 -13.14 4.28 -6.29
C TYR A 303 -14.24 5.17 -6.84
N GLU A 304 -15.38 4.58 -7.22
CA GLU A 304 -16.58 5.27 -7.64
C GLU A 304 -17.22 5.96 -6.44
N ASP A 305 -17.19 5.31 -5.27
CA ASP A 305 -17.67 5.81 -3.97
C ASP A 305 -16.75 6.87 -3.34
N ARG A 306 -16.24 7.82 -4.13
CA ARG A 306 -15.52 8.99 -3.62
C ARG A 306 -16.38 10.24 -3.68
N ASP A 307 -16.24 11.09 -2.66
CA ASP A 307 -16.86 12.42 -2.63
C ASP A 307 -16.00 13.49 -3.34
N LYS A 308 -14.73 13.18 -3.62
CA LYS A 308 -13.78 14.06 -4.31
C LYS A 308 -12.91 13.27 -5.29
N ASN A 309 -12.50 13.91 -6.38
CA ASN A 309 -11.49 13.35 -7.27
C ASN A 309 -10.12 13.33 -6.57
N LEU A 310 -9.36 12.26 -6.75
CA LEU A 310 -7.97 12.18 -6.34
C LEU A 310 -7.05 12.22 -7.56
N VAL A 311 -6.23 13.25 -7.64
CA VAL A 311 -5.31 13.47 -8.77
C VAL A 311 -3.86 13.41 -8.28
N LEU A 312 -3.03 12.63 -8.96
CA LEU A 312 -1.58 12.62 -8.75
C LEU A 312 -0.94 13.64 -9.69
N VAL A 313 -0.17 14.58 -9.16
CA VAL A 313 0.50 15.61 -9.96
C VAL A 313 2.01 15.49 -9.80
N TRP A 314 2.71 15.21 -10.90
CA TRP A 314 4.17 15.19 -10.95
C TRP A 314 4.71 16.61 -11.18
N GLY A 315 4.55 17.46 -10.17
CA GLY A 315 4.95 18.86 -10.17
C GLY A 315 4.24 19.62 -9.05
N ARG A 316 4.18 20.95 -9.20
CA ARG A 316 3.42 21.87 -8.36
C ARG A 316 2.28 22.47 -9.16
N VAL A 317 1.11 22.54 -8.54
CA VAL A 317 -0.09 23.12 -9.11
C VAL A 317 -0.18 24.58 -8.66
N GLN A 318 -0.43 25.47 -9.61
CA GLN A 318 -0.89 26.84 -9.34
C GLN A 318 -2.33 26.93 -9.79
N TYR A 319 -3.24 27.21 -8.86
CA TYR A 319 -4.66 27.36 -9.15
C TYR A 319 -5.03 28.85 -9.21
N ASN A 320 -5.66 29.26 -10.31
CA ASN A 320 -6.23 30.59 -10.48
C ASN A 320 -7.77 30.53 -10.31
N PRO A 321 -8.31 31.05 -9.20
CA PRO A 321 -9.75 31.02 -8.94
C PRO A 321 -10.61 31.83 -9.91
N SER A 322 -10.11 32.95 -10.45
CA SER A 322 -10.90 33.83 -11.32
C SER A 322 -11.15 33.20 -12.70
N GLU A 323 -10.20 32.41 -13.17
CA GLU A 323 -10.29 31.73 -14.47
C GLU A 323 -10.73 30.26 -14.38
N GLN A 324 -10.82 29.71 -13.16
CA GLN A 324 -11.02 28.27 -12.95
C GLN A 324 -9.99 27.44 -13.74
N LYS A 325 -8.71 27.83 -13.65
CA LYS A 325 -7.62 27.15 -14.35
C LYS A 325 -6.53 26.73 -13.38
N ILE A 326 -5.89 25.61 -13.69
CA ILE A 326 -4.65 25.18 -13.05
C ILE A 326 -3.51 25.22 -14.05
N SER A 327 -2.30 25.48 -13.57
CA SER A 327 -1.05 25.25 -14.31
C SER A 327 -0.14 24.35 -13.49
N ILE A 328 0.69 23.57 -14.19
CA ILE A 328 1.59 22.59 -13.58
C ILE A 328 3.02 22.92 -13.97
N THR A 329 3.89 23.02 -12.96
CA THR A 329 5.33 23.28 -13.13
C THR A 329 6.13 22.21 -12.39
N SER A 330 7.28 21.78 -12.92
CA SER A 330 8.16 20.81 -12.25
C SER A 330 9.57 21.38 -12.15
N SER A 331 10.14 21.37 -10.94
CA SER A 331 11.55 21.73 -10.73
C SER A 331 12.50 20.55 -10.94
N LYS A 332 11.96 19.34 -11.15
CA LYS A 332 12.71 18.09 -11.23
C LYS A 332 12.65 17.41 -12.60
N GLY A 333 11.99 18.04 -13.57
CA GLY A 333 11.94 17.60 -14.96
C GLY A 333 11.12 16.34 -15.19
N SER A 334 10.11 16.08 -14.34
CA SER A 334 9.16 14.99 -14.57
C SER A 334 8.30 15.25 -15.80
N SER A 335 8.15 14.25 -16.66
CA SER A 335 7.41 14.31 -17.92
C SER A 335 6.44 13.15 -18.07
N ILE A 336 5.36 13.35 -18.83
CA ILE A 336 4.45 12.27 -19.24
C ILE A 336 5.21 11.12 -19.94
N ASN A 337 6.32 11.42 -20.60
CA ASN A 337 7.17 10.42 -21.26
C ASN A 337 7.85 9.48 -20.26
N ASP A 338 8.04 9.88 -19.00
CA ASP A 338 8.55 8.98 -17.95
C ASP A 338 7.54 7.85 -17.67
N PHE A 339 6.25 8.21 -17.60
CA PHE A 339 5.15 7.25 -17.41
C PHE A 339 5.02 6.32 -18.64
N VAL A 340 5.07 6.90 -19.85
CA VAL A 340 5.02 6.13 -21.10
C VAL A 340 6.23 5.19 -21.23
N SER A 341 7.41 5.62 -20.82
CA SER A 341 8.63 4.80 -20.82
C SER A 341 8.55 3.64 -19.84
N ALA A 342 8.01 3.88 -18.63
CA ALA A 342 7.77 2.81 -17.65
C ALA A 342 6.83 1.72 -18.20
N LEU A 343 5.76 2.12 -18.91
CA LEU A 343 4.86 1.19 -19.60
C LEU A 343 5.51 0.51 -20.81
N SER A 344 6.32 1.22 -21.58
CA SER A 344 6.99 0.65 -22.76
C SER A 344 8.00 -0.43 -22.36
N SER A 345 8.65 -0.28 -21.20
CA SER A 345 9.58 -1.26 -20.64
C SER A 345 8.96 -2.65 -20.33
N VAL A 346 7.62 -2.73 -20.28
CA VAL A 346 6.89 -4.00 -20.05
C VAL A 346 6.33 -4.62 -21.34
N ARG A 347 6.41 -3.94 -22.48
CA ARG A 347 5.90 -4.42 -23.78
C ARG A 347 6.81 -5.44 -24.48
N SER A 348 8.02 -5.68 -23.98
CA SER A 348 8.92 -6.66 -24.60
C SER A 348 8.28 -8.05 -24.65
N ALA A 349 8.60 -8.83 -25.69
CA ALA A 349 8.14 -10.22 -25.84
C ALA A 349 8.54 -11.12 -24.64
N SER A 350 9.53 -10.69 -23.84
CA SER A 350 9.92 -11.38 -22.60
C SER A 350 9.01 -11.09 -21.40
N LYS A 351 8.14 -10.08 -21.47
CA LYS A 351 7.25 -9.65 -20.37
C LYS A 351 5.78 -9.72 -20.78
N CYS A 352 5.38 -8.98 -21.82
CA CYS A 352 4.03 -9.04 -22.39
C CYS A 352 3.99 -10.09 -23.51
N LEU A 353 3.40 -11.25 -23.21
CA LEU A 353 3.31 -12.37 -24.14
C LEU A 353 2.12 -12.24 -25.10
N LEU A 354 1.15 -11.36 -24.81
CA LEU A 354 -0.03 -11.14 -25.67
C LEU A 354 0.32 -10.59 -27.06
N GLY A 355 1.54 -10.06 -27.25
CA GLY A 355 2.03 -9.65 -28.57
C GLY A 355 2.51 -10.82 -29.45
N ILE A 356 2.57 -12.05 -28.93
CA ILE A 356 2.97 -13.23 -29.71
C ILE A 356 1.84 -13.62 -30.66
N GLY A 357 2.07 -13.49 -31.96
CA GLY A 357 1.06 -13.67 -32.99
C GLY A 357 0.73 -15.11 -33.38
N THR A 358 1.57 -16.09 -33.00
CA THR A 358 1.33 -17.52 -33.30
C THR A 358 1.70 -18.40 -32.12
N PHE A 359 0.96 -19.48 -31.90
CA PHE A 359 1.23 -20.42 -30.81
C PHE A 359 2.60 -21.11 -30.95
N THR A 360 3.07 -21.35 -32.18
CA THR A 360 4.40 -21.94 -32.44
C THR A 360 5.55 -21.06 -31.99
N SER A 361 5.34 -19.75 -31.85
CA SER A 361 6.31 -18.80 -31.33
C SER A 361 6.32 -18.72 -29.80
N LEU A 362 5.36 -19.38 -29.12
CA LEU A 362 5.27 -19.40 -27.67
C LEU A 362 6.12 -20.52 -27.09
N ARG A 363 7.11 -20.16 -26.26
CA ARG A 363 7.93 -21.16 -25.55
C ARG A 363 7.04 -21.93 -24.57
N GLY A 364 7.26 -23.24 -24.42
CA GLY A 364 6.47 -24.07 -23.52
C GLY A 364 6.36 -23.52 -22.08
N ILE A 365 7.45 -22.98 -21.55
CA ILE A 365 7.51 -22.37 -20.21
C ILE A 365 6.66 -21.09 -20.08
N ASP A 366 6.37 -20.41 -21.19
CA ASP A 366 5.58 -19.18 -21.23
C ASP A 366 4.08 -19.44 -21.36
N ILE A 367 3.66 -20.66 -21.73
CA ILE A 367 2.25 -21.01 -21.97
C ILE A 367 1.34 -20.65 -20.78
N PRO A 368 1.64 -21.04 -19.52
CA PRO A 368 0.79 -20.70 -18.39
C PRO A 368 0.71 -19.19 -18.14
N ARG A 369 1.80 -18.46 -18.42
CA ARG A 369 1.86 -17.00 -18.26
C ARG A 369 1.10 -16.27 -19.37
N TYR A 370 1.18 -16.76 -20.61
CA TYR A 370 0.36 -16.27 -21.72
C TYR A 370 -1.11 -16.41 -21.37
N TYR A 371 -1.52 -17.59 -20.89
CA TYR A 371 -2.92 -17.83 -20.51
C TYR A 371 -3.37 -16.94 -19.33
N MET A 372 -2.49 -16.71 -18.34
CA MET A 372 -2.77 -15.73 -17.28
C MET A 372 -2.99 -14.33 -17.84
N GLN A 373 -2.15 -13.87 -18.79
CA GLN A 373 -2.31 -12.57 -19.41
C GLN A 373 -3.55 -12.50 -20.31
N ALA A 374 -3.95 -13.60 -20.94
CA ALA A 374 -5.20 -13.65 -21.69
C ALA A 374 -6.42 -13.45 -20.76
N ARG A 375 -6.35 -13.98 -19.53
CA ARG A 375 -7.42 -13.82 -18.52
C ARG A 375 -7.45 -12.44 -17.85
N TYR A 376 -6.29 -11.91 -17.46
CA TYR A 376 -6.19 -10.70 -16.62
C TYR A 376 -5.62 -9.48 -17.36
N GLY A 377 -5.42 -9.60 -18.66
CA GLY A 377 -4.62 -8.65 -19.43
C GLY A 377 -3.19 -8.52 -18.88
N CYS A 378 -2.64 -7.32 -19.02
CA CYS A 378 -1.29 -6.99 -18.53
C CYS A 378 -1.26 -6.54 -17.06
N THR A 379 -2.32 -6.77 -16.27
CA THR A 379 -2.45 -6.28 -14.89
C THR A 379 -1.23 -6.62 -14.04
N PHE A 380 -0.84 -7.89 -14.00
CA PHE A 380 0.32 -8.38 -13.23
C PHE A 380 1.66 -8.25 -13.96
N THR A 381 1.68 -7.59 -15.13
CA THR A 381 2.88 -7.39 -15.96
C THR A 381 3.43 -5.96 -15.84
N LYS A 382 2.60 -5.01 -15.39
CA LYS A 382 2.98 -3.62 -15.11
C LYS A 382 3.89 -3.55 -13.88
N VAL A 383 4.79 -2.58 -13.81
CA VAL A 383 5.59 -2.28 -12.60
C VAL A 383 4.70 -1.78 -11.45
N LYS A 384 5.10 -2.05 -10.19
CA LYS A 384 4.33 -1.73 -8.95
C LYS A 384 3.70 -0.34 -8.96
N HIS A 385 4.52 0.69 -9.14
CA HIS A 385 4.07 2.07 -8.99
C HIS A 385 3.02 2.45 -10.06
N VAL A 386 3.17 1.95 -11.29
CA VAL A 386 2.15 2.16 -12.34
C VAL A 386 0.83 1.51 -11.94
N ARG A 387 0.85 0.27 -11.41
CA ARG A 387 -0.40 -0.39 -10.96
C ARG A 387 -1.10 0.42 -9.87
N VAL A 388 -0.36 0.83 -8.85
CA VAL A 388 -0.92 1.57 -7.71
C VAL A 388 -1.40 2.97 -8.13
N TYR A 389 -0.61 3.70 -8.93
CA TYR A 389 -1.04 5.01 -9.44
C TYR A 389 -2.29 4.90 -10.29
N SER A 390 -2.32 3.96 -11.24
CA SER A 390 -3.48 3.76 -12.10
C SER A 390 -4.70 3.24 -11.35
N PHE A 391 -4.53 2.58 -10.20
CA PHE A 391 -5.64 2.11 -9.38
C PHE A 391 -6.24 3.24 -8.53
N PHE A 392 -5.41 4.05 -7.86
CA PHE A 392 -5.90 5.07 -6.93
C PHE A 392 -6.14 6.44 -7.58
N ALA A 393 -5.42 6.84 -8.62
CA ALA A 393 -5.59 8.17 -9.22
C ALA A 393 -6.75 8.19 -10.23
N ASP A 394 -7.60 9.20 -10.14
CA ASP A 394 -8.58 9.53 -11.17
C ASP A 394 -7.91 10.23 -12.38
N ALA A 395 -6.84 10.99 -12.12
CA ALA A 395 -5.95 11.49 -13.16
C ALA A 395 -4.50 11.56 -12.66
N ILE A 396 -3.55 11.40 -13.59
CA ILE A 396 -2.12 11.64 -13.36
C ILE A 396 -1.67 12.75 -14.29
N LEU A 397 -1.21 13.85 -13.72
CA LEU A 397 -0.84 15.07 -14.45
C LEU A 397 0.66 15.32 -14.40
N PHE A 398 1.21 15.76 -15.51
CA PHE A 398 2.58 16.20 -15.70
C PHE A 398 2.56 17.61 -16.33
N PRO A 399 3.66 18.38 -16.29
CA PRO A 399 3.72 19.68 -16.95
C PRO A 399 3.39 19.64 -18.45
N ASP A 400 3.69 18.52 -19.11
CA ASP A 400 3.64 18.31 -20.56
C ASP A 400 2.62 17.25 -21.01
N GLY A 401 1.79 16.72 -20.12
CA GLY A 401 0.81 15.69 -20.47
C GLY A 401 -0.05 15.22 -19.31
N ALA A 402 -1.10 14.47 -19.62
CA ALA A 402 -2.00 13.89 -18.63
C ALA A 402 -2.57 12.55 -19.10
N VAL A 403 -2.92 11.70 -18.13
CA VAL A 403 -3.75 10.52 -18.32
C VAL A 403 -4.85 10.51 -17.26
N TRP A 404 -6.04 10.05 -17.60
CA TRP A 404 -7.18 10.01 -16.69
C TRP A 404 -8.09 8.80 -17.00
N ARG A 405 -9.04 8.56 -16.10
CA ARG A 405 -10.10 7.56 -16.27
C ARG A 405 -11.43 8.23 -16.58
N GLU A 406 -12.27 7.51 -17.31
CA GLU A 406 -13.60 7.95 -17.75
C GLU A 406 -14.74 7.20 -17.01
N GLY A 407 -14.45 5.99 -16.51
CA GLY A 407 -15.33 5.11 -15.73
C GLY A 407 -14.52 3.98 -15.11
#